data_AF-A0A8H5UME8-F1
#
_entry.id   AF-A0A8H5UME8-F1
#
_cell.length_a   1.000
_cell.length_b   1.000
_cell.length_c   1.000
_cell.angle_alpha   90.00
_cell.angle_beta   90.00
_cell.angle_gamma   90.00
#
_symmetry.space_group_name_H-M   'P 1'
#
loop_
_entity.id
_entity.type
_entity.pdbx_description
1 polymer ?
#
loop_
_entity_poly.entity_id
_entity_poly.type
_entity_poly.pdbx_seq_one_letter_code
_entity_poly.pdbx_strand_id
1 'polypeptide(L)'
;MTSLPVTAHRPIGKWLPEQRPAIQDWIASKLQETKRKNFASLDPNPKIVAFQKLVNDNPYFKTLANDMFTQSSKHYDPTGEPALKTFGQFIDVLSLIIQSAPPFFDKQDPPTAMGMIGFPINAVLDWPMGTVAGYEFWLLPEVNASFKGVLDSWGSFLESSGSQSGLEGWLSKDALHMLATVANTGDLGGPTFDEIFICNPTEKYYGYKSWDDFFTREFRD
;
A
#
# COMPACT_ATOMS: atom_id res chain seq x y z
N MET A 1 30.99 -20.04 16.56
CA MET A 1 30.62 -18.71 16.02
C MET A 1 29.11 -18.68 15.90
N THR A 2 28.45 -18.10 16.89
CA THR A 2 27.01 -17.85 16.90
C THR A 2 26.72 -16.73 15.89
N SER A 3 25.95 -17.04 14.85
CA SER A 3 25.46 -16.04 13.90
C SER A 3 24.67 -14.98 14.66
N LEU A 4 25.04 -13.71 14.51
CA LEU A 4 24.22 -12.60 14.98
C LEU A 4 22.82 -12.73 14.35
N PRO A 5 21.73 -12.49 15.09
CA PRO A 5 20.41 -12.50 14.51
C PRO A 5 20.37 -11.43 13.41
N VAL A 6 19.96 -11.82 12.20
CA VAL A 6 19.59 -10.87 11.14
C VAL A 6 18.63 -9.88 11.78
N THR A 7 18.99 -8.60 11.79
CA THR A 7 18.18 -7.53 12.37
C THR A 7 16.83 -7.50 11.68
N ALA A 8 15.86 -8.21 12.26
CA ALA A 8 14.48 -8.18 11.85
C ALA A 8 13.98 -6.76 12.08
N HIS A 9 13.95 -5.96 11.02
CA HIS A 9 13.25 -4.69 11.05
C HIS A 9 11.77 -4.98 11.28
N ARG A 10 11.31 -4.60 12.47
CA ARG A 10 9.90 -4.63 12.81
C ARG A 10 9.32 -3.27 12.41
N PRO A 11 8.41 -3.22 11.43
CA PRO A 11 7.65 -2.00 11.18
C PRO A 11 6.93 -1.58 12.46
N ILE A 12 7.17 -0.37 12.93
CA ILE A 12 6.46 0.18 14.09
C ILE A 12 5.02 0.46 13.64
N GLY A 13 4.03 -0.10 14.35
CA GLY A 13 2.60 0.17 14.11
C GLY A 13 1.80 -0.92 13.40
N LYS A 14 2.36 -2.12 13.15
CA LYS A 14 1.64 -3.31 12.62
C LYS A 14 0.91 -3.11 11.26
N TRP A 15 1.25 -2.07 10.51
CA TRP A 15 0.67 -1.73 9.19
C TRP A 15 1.46 -2.31 8.01
N LEU A 16 2.48 -3.11 8.30
CA LEU A 16 3.25 -3.92 7.37
C LEU A 16 3.51 -5.29 8.00
N PRO A 17 3.68 -6.35 7.19
CA PRO A 17 4.18 -7.63 7.67
C PRO A 17 5.46 -7.47 8.49
N GLU A 18 5.55 -8.22 9.59
CA GLU A 18 6.74 -8.20 10.47
C GLU A 18 8.00 -8.70 9.74
N GLN A 19 7.81 -9.56 8.73
CA GLN A 19 8.90 -10.14 7.95
C GLN A 19 9.10 -9.37 6.65
N ARG A 20 10.30 -8.79 6.48
CA ARG A 20 10.69 -8.07 5.25
C ARG A 20 10.54 -8.90 3.95
N PRO A 21 10.89 -10.20 3.90
CA PRO A 21 10.70 -10.98 2.69
C PRO A 21 9.25 -10.97 2.19
N ALA A 22 8.27 -10.98 3.10
CA ALA A 22 6.86 -10.95 2.73
C ALA A 22 6.44 -9.63 2.04
N ILE A 23 7.05 -8.50 2.41
CA ILE A 23 6.82 -7.22 1.74
C ILE A 23 7.40 -7.27 0.32
N GLN A 24 8.62 -7.82 0.16
CA GLN A 24 9.23 -7.95 -1.15
C GLN A 24 8.48 -8.92 -2.07
N ASP A 25 8.01 -10.04 -1.54
CA ASP A 25 7.18 -10.99 -2.28
C ASP A 25 5.90 -10.31 -2.78
N TRP A 26 5.27 -9.49 -1.94
CA TRP A 26 4.10 -8.71 -2.34
C TRP A 26 4.45 -7.69 -3.44
N ILE A 27 5.51 -6.90 -3.28
CA ILE A 27 5.96 -5.94 -4.30
C ILE A 27 6.29 -6.66 -5.62
N ALA A 28 6.99 -7.80 -5.56
CA ALA A 28 7.32 -8.61 -6.72
C ALA A 28 6.06 -9.14 -7.41
N SER A 29 5.06 -9.57 -6.64
CA SER A 29 3.76 -10.01 -7.18
C SER A 29 3.06 -8.88 -7.95
N LYS A 30 3.12 -7.64 -7.44
CA LYS A 30 2.55 -6.46 -8.13
C LYS A 30 3.32 -6.13 -9.40
N LEU A 31 4.64 -6.20 -9.38
CA LEU A 31 5.44 -6.03 -10.59
C LEU A 31 5.18 -7.13 -11.64
N GLN A 32 4.84 -8.35 -11.23
CA GLN A 32 4.40 -9.39 -12.18
C GLN A 32 2.98 -9.15 -12.69
N GLU A 33 2.10 -8.57 -11.86
CA GLU A 33 0.76 -8.15 -12.27
C GLU A 33 0.81 -7.06 -13.37
N THR A 34 1.73 -6.08 -13.28
CA THR A 34 1.88 -5.03 -14.31
C THR A 34 2.22 -5.63 -15.68
N LYS A 35 3.10 -6.63 -15.69
CA LYS A 35 3.50 -7.34 -16.91
C LYS A 35 2.36 -8.16 -17.50
N ARG A 36 1.60 -8.88 -16.67
CA ARG A 36 0.47 -9.71 -17.12
C ARG A 36 -0.68 -8.90 -17.70
N LYS A 37 -1.01 -7.76 -17.09
CA LYS A 37 -2.07 -6.87 -17.57
C LYS A 37 -1.65 -6.07 -18.81
N ASN A 38 -0.42 -6.22 -19.29
CA ASN A 38 0.19 -5.39 -20.33
C ASN A 38 -0.09 -3.92 -20.05
N PHE A 39 0.60 -3.36 -19.05
CA PHE A 39 0.36 -2.02 -18.54
C PHE A 39 0.22 -0.92 -19.62
N ALA A 40 0.90 -1.06 -20.76
CA ALA A 40 0.75 -0.18 -21.92
C ALA A 40 -0.68 -0.14 -22.53
N SER A 41 -1.54 -1.08 -22.15
CA SER A 41 -2.96 -1.15 -22.54
C SER A 41 -3.91 -0.55 -21.50
N LEU A 42 -3.44 -0.23 -20.30
CA LEU A 42 -4.22 0.50 -19.31
C LEU A 42 -4.28 1.98 -19.70
N ASP A 43 -5.46 2.59 -19.59
CA ASP A 43 -5.61 4.04 -19.76
C ASP A 43 -4.76 4.76 -18.70
N PRO A 44 -3.67 5.44 -19.10
CA PRO A 44 -2.69 5.90 -18.13
C PRO A 44 -3.26 7.12 -17.40
N ASN A 45 -3.38 6.99 -16.08
CA ASN A 45 -3.86 8.08 -15.23
C ASN A 45 -3.05 9.38 -15.51
N PRO A 46 -3.70 10.51 -15.87
CA PRO A 46 -3.00 11.72 -16.26
C PRO A 46 -2.05 12.27 -15.19
N LYS A 47 -2.35 12.05 -13.90
CA LYS A 47 -1.51 12.50 -12.78
C LYS A 47 -0.23 11.69 -12.67
N ILE A 48 -0.30 10.37 -12.94
CA ILE A 48 0.89 9.53 -13.04
C ILE A 48 1.76 9.97 -14.22
N VAL A 49 1.15 10.19 -15.39
CA VAL A 49 1.88 10.62 -16.59
C VAL A 49 2.59 11.95 -16.34
N ALA A 50 1.90 12.91 -15.73
CA ALA A 50 2.49 14.20 -15.37
C ALA A 50 3.64 14.06 -14.36
N PHE A 51 3.49 13.22 -13.33
CA PHE A 51 4.54 12.94 -12.35
C PHE A 51 5.76 12.27 -12.99
N GLN A 52 5.54 11.23 -13.80
CA GLN A 52 6.61 10.53 -14.50
C GLN A 52 7.34 11.47 -15.47
N LYS A 53 6.62 12.32 -16.20
CA LYS A 53 7.21 13.31 -17.11
C LYS A 53 8.07 14.33 -16.36
N LEU A 54 7.56 14.90 -15.27
CA LEU A 54 8.31 15.85 -14.43
C LEU A 54 9.65 15.27 -13.98
N VAL A 55 9.63 14.03 -13.49
CA VAL A 55 10.85 13.35 -13.01
C VAL A 55 11.79 13.01 -14.15
N ASN A 56 11.28 12.53 -15.28
CA ASN A 56 12.13 12.09 -16.40
C ASN A 56 12.74 13.23 -17.21
N ASP A 57 12.07 14.38 -17.29
CA ASP A 57 12.53 15.53 -18.09
C ASP A 57 13.60 16.37 -17.36
N ASN A 58 13.72 16.21 -16.05
CA ASN A 58 14.77 16.86 -15.26
C ASN A 58 15.88 15.85 -14.94
N PRO A 59 17.11 16.03 -15.47
CA PRO A 59 18.22 15.10 -15.22
C PRO A 59 18.56 14.90 -13.74
N TYR A 60 18.45 15.95 -12.92
CA TYR A 60 18.70 15.85 -11.48
C TYR A 60 17.63 14.98 -10.80
N PHE A 61 16.35 15.23 -11.10
CA PHE A 61 15.24 14.45 -10.52
C PHE A 61 15.31 12.99 -10.96
N LYS A 62 15.59 12.74 -12.25
CA LYS A 62 15.72 11.40 -12.81
C LYS A 62 16.87 10.61 -12.15
N THR A 63 18.01 11.26 -11.91
CA THR A 63 19.14 10.63 -11.22
C THR A 63 18.74 10.25 -9.81
N LEU A 64 18.23 11.19 -9.00
CA LEU A 64 17.80 10.91 -7.63
C LEU A 64 16.74 9.80 -7.58
N ALA A 65 15.75 9.84 -8.47
CA ALA A 65 14.67 8.86 -8.52
C ALA A 65 15.15 7.44 -8.84
N ASN A 66 16.18 7.26 -9.69
CA ASN A 66 16.76 5.93 -9.94
C ASN A 66 17.76 5.53 -8.86
N ASP A 67 18.52 6.49 -8.35
CA ASP A 67 19.51 6.27 -7.31
C ASP A 67 18.86 5.82 -6.01
N MET A 68 17.67 6.31 -5.65
CA MET A 68 17.01 5.86 -4.42
C MET A 68 16.70 4.36 -4.44
N PHE A 69 16.27 3.81 -5.58
CA PHE A 69 16.08 2.36 -5.71
C PHE A 69 17.42 1.62 -5.77
N THR A 70 18.42 2.15 -6.48
CA THR A 70 19.76 1.55 -6.55
C THR A 70 20.50 1.54 -5.21
N GLN A 71 20.35 2.59 -4.40
CA GLN A 71 20.91 2.68 -3.06
C GLN A 71 20.21 1.72 -2.12
N SER A 72 18.86 1.67 -2.19
CA SER A 72 18.08 0.73 -1.39
C SER A 72 18.43 -0.72 -1.71
N SER A 73 18.76 -1.04 -2.97
CA SER A 73 19.16 -2.39 -3.37
C SER A 73 20.54 -2.80 -2.87
N LYS A 74 21.49 -1.86 -2.82
CA LYS A 74 22.85 -2.13 -2.32
C LYS A 74 22.89 -2.31 -0.81
N HIS A 75 21.96 -1.69 -0.10
CA HIS A 75 21.83 -1.78 1.36
C HIS A 75 20.71 -2.71 1.80
N TYR A 76 20.20 -3.52 0.87
CA TYR A 76 19.17 -4.50 1.20
C TYR A 76 19.76 -5.61 2.09
N ASP A 77 18.91 -6.19 2.93
CA ASP A 77 19.24 -7.29 3.83
C ASP A 77 20.12 -8.36 3.13
N PRO A 78 21.17 -8.91 3.78
CA PRO A 78 22.02 -9.96 3.21
C PRO A 78 21.27 -11.21 2.71
N THR A 79 19.97 -11.34 2.99
CA THR A 79 19.12 -12.46 2.60
C THR A 79 18.27 -12.24 1.34
N GLY A 80 18.28 -11.06 0.69
CA GLY A 80 17.43 -10.85 -0.50
C GLY A 80 17.81 -9.68 -1.40
N GLU A 81 17.35 -9.75 -2.64
CA GLU A 81 17.36 -8.64 -3.60
C GLU A 81 16.03 -7.86 -3.47
N PRO A 82 16.01 -6.53 -3.60
CA PRO A 82 14.73 -5.82 -3.65
C PRO A 82 13.96 -6.16 -4.93
N ALA A 83 12.65 -6.22 -4.79
CA ALA A 83 11.73 -6.47 -5.88
C ALA A 83 11.70 -5.33 -6.91
N LEU A 84 11.89 -4.08 -6.46
CA LEU A 84 11.96 -2.89 -7.31
C LEU A 84 13.37 -2.32 -7.36
N LYS A 85 13.84 -2.04 -8.57
CA LYS A 85 15.21 -1.61 -8.85
C LYS A 85 15.29 -0.27 -9.58
N THR A 86 14.19 0.21 -10.16
CA THR A 86 14.17 1.46 -10.92
C THR A 86 12.91 2.27 -10.65
N PHE A 87 12.99 3.58 -10.90
CA PHE A 87 11.84 4.47 -10.83
C PHE A 87 10.73 4.08 -11.81
N GLY A 88 11.09 3.57 -13.00
CA GLY A 88 10.11 3.08 -13.98
C GLY A 88 9.25 1.95 -13.43
N GLN A 89 9.87 0.96 -12.79
CA GLN A 89 9.11 -0.15 -12.17
C GLN A 89 8.21 0.33 -11.03
N PHE A 90 8.66 1.34 -10.27
CA PHE A 90 7.82 1.98 -9.28
C PHE A 90 6.59 2.64 -9.91
N ILE A 91 6.75 3.38 -11.01
CA ILE A 91 5.62 3.98 -11.72
C ILE A 91 4.63 2.90 -12.20
N ASP A 92 5.11 1.78 -12.73
CA ASP A 92 4.22 0.69 -13.16
C ASP A 92 3.40 0.14 -11.99
N VAL A 93 4.05 -0.13 -10.85
CA VAL A 93 3.38 -0.65 -9.64
C VAL A 93 2.43 0.39 -9.04
N LEU A 94 2.87 1.64 -8.92
CA LEU A 94 2.07 2.75 -8.40
C LEU A 94 0.78 2.91 -9.21
N SER A 95 0.89 2.80 -10.53
CA SER A 95 -0.26 2.91 -11.42
C SER A 95 -1.31 1.80 -11.22
N LEU A 96 -0.89 0.59 -10.85
CA LEU A 96 -1.84 -0.45 -10.43
C LEU A 96 -2.48 -0.09 -9.08
N ILE A 97 -1.66 0.35 -8.13
CA ILE A 97 -2.10 0.66 -6.76
C ILE A 97 -3.20 1.71 -6.78
N ILE A 98 -3.02 2.82 -7.51
CA ILE A 98 -3.98 3.93 -7.48
C ILE A 98 -5.33 3.64 -8.16
N GLN A 99 -5.44 2.48 -8.82
CA GLN A 99 -6.68 1.97 -9.44
C GLN A 99 -7.33 0.86 -8.60
N SER A 100 -6.85 0.65 -7.38
CA SER A 100 -7.31 -0.42 -6.51
C SER A 100 -7.45 0.06 -5.07
N ALA A 101 -8.41 -0.53 -4.37
CA ALA A 101 -8.58 -0.32 -2.96
C ALA A 101 -7.68 -1.32 -2.19
N PRO A 102 -7.04 -0.92 -1.08
CA PRO A 102 -6.27 -1.83 -0.25
C PRO A 102 -7.17 -2.96 0.27
N PRO A 103 -6.93 -4.23 -0.10
CA PRO A 103 -7.71 -5.34 0.42
C PRO A 103 -7.23 -5.72 1.82
N PHE A 104 -8.13 -6.29 2.63
CA PHE A 104 -7.73 -7.05 3.80
C PHE A 104 -7.22 -8.42 3.36
N PHE A 105 -6.05 -8.83 3.84
CA PHE A 105 -5.50 -10.15 3.58
C PHE A 105 -5.69 -11.04 4.80
N ASP A 106 -6.59 -12.01 4.68
CA ASP A 106 -6.72 -13.13 5.60
C ASP A 106 -5.93 -14.32 5.04
N LYS A 107 -5.14 -15.00 5.86
CA LYS A 107 -4.23 -16.07 5.39
C LYS A 107 -4.77 -17.46 5.74
N GLN A 108 -4.58 -18.42 4.83
CA GLN A 108 -4.01 -19.78 5.02
C GLN A 108 -3.95 -20.50 3.64
N ASP A 109 -2.99 -21.33 3.20
CA ASP A 109 -1.55 -21.54 3.43
C ASP A 109 -0.89 -21.84 2.04
N PRO A 110 0.30 -21.30 1.71
CA PRO A 110 0.88 -20.14 2.34
C PRO A 110 0.55 -18.92 1.47
N PRO A 111 -0.62 -18.27 1.58
CA PRO A 111 -0.63 -16.85 1.31
C PRO A 111 0.45 -16.26 2.21
N THR A 112 1.39 -15.48 1.68
CA THR A 112 2.41 -14.76 2.44
C THR A 112 2.09 -13.26 2.45
N ALA A 113 2.62 -12.58 3.47
CA ALA A 113 2.13 -11.36 4.13
C ALA A 113 0.86 -11.58 4.99
N MET A 114 1.10 -12.01 6.23
CA MET A 114 0.22 -11.66 7.36
C MET A 114 0.58 -10.24 7.71
N GLY A 115 -0.41 -9.35 7.77
CA GLY A 115 -0.18 -7.93 7.97
C GLY A 115 -0.74 -7.17 6.79
N MET A 116 -1.95 -6.64 7.01
CA MET A 116 -2.53 -5.53 6.27
C MET A 116 -1.43 -4.65 5.67
N ILE A 117 -1.30 -4.61 4.34
CA ILE A 117 -0.59 -3.51 3.70
C ILE A 117 -1.61 -2.38 3.58
N GLY A 118 -1.83 -1.69 4.70
CA GLY A 118 -2.82 -0.62 4.80
C GLY A 118 -2.44 0.58 3.93
N PHE A 119 -1.14 0.73 3.67
CA PHE A 119 -0.56 1.83 2.89
C PHE A 119 0.35 1.26 1.78
N PRO A 120 -0.22 0.74 0.68
CA PRO A 120 0.54 0.09 -0.40
C PRO A 120 1.59 0.98 -1.06
N ILE A 121 1.35 2.29 -1.15
CA ILE A 121 2.35 3.24 -1.65
C ILE A 121 3.54 3.32 -0.69
N ASN A 122 3.28 3.41 0.62
CA ASN A 122 4.34 3.42 1.63
C ASN A 122 5.10 2.10 1.67
N ALA A 123 4.44 0.96 1.50
CA ALA A 123 5.10 -0.34 1.44
C ALA A 123 6.16 -0.41 0.33
N VAL A 124 5.90 0.26 -0.80
CA VAL A 124 6.85 0.37 -1.91
C VAL A 124 7.97 1.37 -1.62
N LEU A 125 7.67 2.47 -0.93
CA LEU A 125 8.59 3.60 -0.72
C LEU A 125 9.40 3.55 0.58
N ASP A 126 9.02 2.73 1.57
CA ASP A 126 9.58 2.70 2.93
C ASP A 126 11.12 2.73 2.94
N TRP A 127 11.75 1.89 2.10
CA TRP A 127 13.20 1.82 1.98
C TRP A 127 13.81 2.81 1.00
N PRO A 128 13.34 2.91 -0.26
CA PRO A 128 13.89 3.87 -1.21
C PRO A 128 13.88 5.31 -0.67
N MET A 129 12.80 5.72 -0.01
CA MET A 129 12.66 7.07 0.56
C MET A 129 13.69 7.37 1.67
N GLY A 130 14.13 6.34 2.41
CA GLY A 130 15.13 6.49 3.49
C GLY A 130 16.59 6.54 3.02
N THR A 131 16.86 6.42 1.72
CA THR A 131 18.21 6.56 1.15
C THR A 131 18.62 8.03 1.03
N VAL A 132 19.90 8.32 0.79
CA VAL A 132 20.36 9.71 0.59
C VAL A 132 19.67 10.34 -0.63
N ALA A 133 19.59 9.60 -1.74
CA ALA A 133 18.90 10.06 -2.93
C ALA A 133 17.39 10.18 -2.71
N GLY A 134 16.78 9.26 -1.95
CA GLY A 134 15.37 9.33 -1.58
C GLY A 134 15.07 10.57 -0.73
N TYR A 135 15.87 10.81 0.29
CA TYR A 135 15.77 12.00 1.14
C TYR A 135 15.84 13.30 0.32
N GLU A 136 16.82 13.43 -0.57
CA GLU A 136 16.92 14.60 -1.45
C GLU A 136 15.72 14.71 -2.40
N PHE A 137 15.30 13.60 -3.01
CA PHE A 137 14.19 13.58 -3.98
C PHE A 137 12.88 14.06 -3.36
N TRP A 138 12.54 13.54 -2.18
CA TRP A 138 11.29 13.87 -1.49
C TRP A 138 11.31 15.20 -0.75
N LEU A 139 12.45 15.91 -0.69
CA LEU A 139 12.49 17.29 -0.22
C LEU A 139 12.16 18.33 -1.32
N LEU A 140 12.17 17.91 -2.59
CA LEU A 140 11.90 18.81 -3.71
C LEU A 140 10.42 19.22 -3.74
N PRO A 141 10.08 20.52 -3.65
CA PRO A 141 8.69 20.97 -3.64
C PRO A 141 7.90 20.58 -4.89
N GLU A 142 8.53 20.59 -6.07
CA GLU A 142 7.91 20.24 -7.34
C GLU A 142 7.55 18.75 -7.41
N VAL A 143 8.42 17.89 -6.86
CA VAL A 143 8.17 16.45 -6.74
C VAL A 143 6.96 16.21 -5.85
N ASN A 144 6.93 16.80 -4.65
CA ASN A 144 5.81 16.67 -3.72
C ASN A 144 4.50 17.22 -4.29
N ALA A 145 4.53 18.39 -4.94
CA ALA A 145 3.34 19.00 -5.54
C ALA A 145 2.76 18.11 -6.65
N SER A 146 3.62 17.51 -7.47
CA SER A 146 3.17 16.60 -8.53
C SER A 146 2.69 15.25 -7.97
N PHE A 147 3.39 14.70 -6.97
CA PHE A 147 3.00 13.46 -6.30
C PHE A 147 1.69 13.60 -5.52
N LYS A 148 1.41 14.79 -4.94
CA LYS A 148 0.10 15.10 -4.37
C LYS A 148 -1.02 14.86 -5.37
N GLY A 149 -0.84 15.24 -6.65
CA GLY A 149 -1.83 14.97 -7.68
C GLY A 149 -2.11 13.48 -7.91
N VAL A 150 -1.10 12.62 -7.74
CA VAL A 150 -1.27 11.17 -7.79
C VAL A 150 -2.09 10.67 -6.59
N LEU A 151 -1.77 11.16 -5.39
CA LEU A 151 -2.48 10.82 -4.16
C LEU A 151 -3.94 11.30 -4.19
N ASP A 152 -4.18 12.52 -4.67
CA ASP A 152 -5.53 13.07 -4.87
C ASP A 152 -6.35 12.16 -5.81
N SER A 153 -5.73 11.68 -6.89
CA SER A 153 -6.42 10.77 -7.81
C SER A 153 -6.76 9.43 -7.17
N TRP A 154 -5.90 8.91 -6.30
CA TRP A 154 -6.19 7.68 -5.57
C TRP A 154 -7.29 7.89 -4.53
N GLY A 155 -7.27 9.02 -3.81
CA GLY A 155 -8.34 9.41 -2.89
C GLY A 155 -9.70 9.48 -3.58
N SER A 156 -9.78 10.17 -4.73
CA SER A 156 -11.02 10.21 -5.53
C SER A 156 -11.49 8.82 -5.98
N PHE A 157 -10.56 7.91 -6.30
CA PHE A 157 -10.92 6.52 -6.60
C PHE A 157 -11.49 5.81 -5.35
N LEU A 158 -10.86 5.97 -4.19
CA LEU A 158 -11.28 5.35 -2.93
C LEU A 158 -12.65 5.84 -2.45
N GLU A 159 -13.01 7.08 -2.73
CA GLU A 159 -14.34 7.66 -2.47
C GLU A 159 -15.42 7.15 -3.45
N SER A 160 -15.02 6.63 -4.62
CA SER A 160 -15.96 6.17 -5.65
C SER A 160 -16.51 4.77 -5.38
N SER A 161 -17.66 4.43 -5.98
CA SER A 161 -18.20 3.06 -5.89
C SER A 161 -17.30 2.00 -6.52
N GLY A 162 -16.34 2.40 -7.37
CA GLY A 162 -15.35 1.48 -7.96
C GLY A 162 -14.43 0.84 -6.93
N SER A 163 -14.29 1.43 -5.74
CA SER A 163 -13.44 0.91 -4.66
C SER A 163 -14.14 -0.11 -3.76
N GLN A 164 -15.47 -0.27 -3.87
CA GLN A 164 -16.26 -1.16 -3.00
C GLN A 164 -15.78 -2.61 -3.02
N SER A 165 -15.31 -3.11 -4.16
CA SER A 165 -14.79 -4.48 -4.28
C SER A 165 -13.59 -4.74 -3.37
N GLY A 166 -12.86 -3.68 -2.97
CA GLY A 166 -11.79 -3.79 -1.98
C GLY A 166 -12.27 -4.21 -0.59
N LEU A 167 -13.56 -4.06 -0.29
CA LEU A 167 -14.15 -4.38 1.03
C LEU A 167 -14.39 -5.87 1.26
N GLU A 168 -14.30 -6.72 0.23
CA GLU A 168 -14.63 -8.15 0.36
C GLU A 168 -13.86 -8.83 1.48
N GLY A 169 -12.55 -8.57 1.58
CA GLY A 169 -11.73 -9.08 2.68
C GLY A 169 -12.02 -8.38 4.02
N TRP A 170 -12.33 -7.07 4.00
CA TRP A 170 -12.58 -6.28 5.21
C TRP A 170 -13.88 -6.66 5.92
N LEU A 171 -14.78 -7.31 5.20
CA LEU A 171 -16.05 -7.84 5.72
C LEU A 171 -15.96 -9.34 6.03
N SER A 172 -14.76 -9.92 6.06
CA SER A 172 -14.56 -11.27 6.57
C SER A 172 -14.86 -11.32 8.06
N LYS A 173 -15.21 -12.51 8.57
CA LYS A 173 -15.49 -12.72 10.00
C LYS A 173 -14.32 -12.25 10.88
N ASP A 174 -13.09 -12.56 10.47
CA ASP A 174 -11.89 -12.24 11.23
C ASP A 174 -11.58 -10.73 11.20
N ALA A 175 -11.77 -10.09 10.05
CA ALA A 175 -11.62 -8.64 9.92
C ALA A 175 -12.64 -7.89 10.78
N LEU A 176 -13.93 -8.26 10.69
CA LEU A 176 -14.98 -7.64 11.48
C LEU A 176 -14.77 -7.85 12.99
N HIS A 177 -14.33 -9.05 13.40
CA HIS A 177 -14.01 -9.31 14.81
C HIS A 177 -12.83 -8.47 15.30
N MET A 178 -11.77 -8.32 14.50
CA MET A 178 -10.62 -7.46 14.83
C MET A 178 -11.03 -5.99 14.96
N LEU A 179 -11.80 -5.48 14.00
CA LEU A 179 -12.28 -4.10 14.01
C LEU A 179 -13.18 -3.81 15.21
N ALA A 180 -14.10 -4.73 15.54
CA ALA A 180 -14.95 -4.61 16.71
C ALA A 180 -14.14 -4.67 18.01
N THR A 181 -13.18 -5.59 18.13
CA THR A 181 -12.31 -5.70 19.32
C THR A 181 -11.53 -4.41 19.57
N VAL A 182 -10.94 -3.82 18.53
CA VAL A 182 -10.20 -2.56 18.65
C VAL A 182 -11.14 -1.40 19.02
N ALA A 183 -12.35 -1.36 18.47
CA ALA A 183 -13.35 -0.36 18.83
C ALA A 183 -13.83 -0.48 20.29
N ASN A 184 -13.86 -1.70 20.84
CA ASN A 184 -14.21 -2.01 22.23
C ASN A 184 -13.02 -1.88 23.20
N THR A 185 -12.03 -1.01 22.93
CA THR A 185 -10.81 -0.85 23.75
C THR A 185 -9.97 -2.12 23.98
N GLY A 186 -10.21 -3.18 23.20
CA GLY A 186 -9.53 -4.47 23.32
C GLY A 186 -10.27 -5.51 24.18
N ASP A 187 -11.48 -5.23 24.66
CA ASP A 187 -12.25 -6.16 25.49
C ASP A 187 -12.80 -7.33 24.66
N LEU A 188 -12.45 -8.55 25.08
CA LEU A 188 -13.00 -9.77 24.49
C LEU A 188 -14.45 -9.96 24.91
N GLY A 189 -15.35 -10.09 23.93
CA GLY A 189 -16.78 -10.29 24.16
C GLY A 189 -17.62 -9.02 24.24
N GLY A 190 -17.08 -7.86 23.83
CA GLY A 190 -17.87 -6.65 23.59
C GLY A 190 -18.79 -6.73 22.36
N PRO A 191 -19.54 -5.66 22.06
CA PRO A 191 -20.47 -5.60 20.93
C PRO A 191 -19.85 -5.99 19.59
N THR A 192 -20.66 -6.55 18.68
CA THR A 192 -20.25 -6.91 17.32
C THR A 192 -20.07 -5.66 16.46
N PHE A 193 -19.41 -5.82 15.30
CA PHE A 193 -19.13 -4.69 14.39
C PHE A 193 -20.40 -3.91 14.02
N ASP A 194 -21.49 -4.61 13.74
CA ASP A 194 -22.77 -4.04 13.34
C ASP A 194 -23.59 -3.46 14.50
N GLU A 195 -23.25 -3.78 15.74
CA GLU A 195 -23.75 -3.13 16.95
C GLU A 195 -23.00 -1.82 17.25
N ILE A 196 -21.74 -1.72 16.82
CA ILE A 196 -20.88 -0.53 17.06
C ILE A 196 -21.04 0.52 15.96
N PHE A 197 -21.10 0.10 14.70
CA PHE A 197 -21.03 1.00 13.54
C PHE A 197 -22.35 1.05 12.76
N ILE A 198 -22.64 2.21 12.17
CA ILE A 198 -23.79 2.38 11.27
C ILE A 198 -23.53 1.57 10.00
N CYS A 199 -24.21 0.43 9.87
CA CYS A 199 -24.17 -0.40 8.67
C CYS A 199 -25.41 -1.31 8.54
N ASN A 200 -25.57 -1.95 7.39
CA ASN A 200 -26.61 -2.96 7.15
C ASN A 200 -25.98 -4.29 6.70
N PRO A 201 -25.78 -5.27 7.60
CA PRO A 201 -25.16 -6.57 7.27
C PRO A 201 -25.90 -7.39 6.21
N THR A 202 -27.16 -7.06 5.91
CA THR A 202 -27.96 -7.74 4.87
C THR A 202 -27.70 -7.19 3.47
N GLU A 203 -27.10 -6.00 3.36
CA GLU A 203 -26.75 -5.39 2.08
C GLU A 203 -25.35 -5.78 1.61
N LYS A 204 -25.14 -5.69 0.28
CA LYS A 204 -23.82 -5.86 -0.30
C LYS A 204 -22.87 -4.83 0.31
N TYR A 205 -21.69 -5.29 0.69
CA TYR A 205 -20.69 -4.47 1.36
C TYR A 205 -21.21 -3.76 2.61
N TYR A 206 -22.18 -4.35 3.31
CA TYR A 206 -22.77 -3.81 4.54
C TYR A 206 -23.45 -2.44 4.35
N GLY A 207 -23.81 -2.09 3.11
CA GLY A 207 -24.40 -0.79 2.75
C GLY A 207 -23.38 0.33 2.49
N TYR A 208 -22.08 0.06 2.66
CA TYR A 208 -21.04 1.06 2.40
C TYR A 208 -20.88 1.34 0.89
N LYS A 209 -20.82 2.63 0.54
CA LYS A 209 -20.81 3.11 -0.85
C LYS A 209 -19.44 3.07 -1.49
N SER A 210 -18.37 3.02 -0.70
CA SER A 210 -16.99 3.00 -1.16
C SER A 210 -16.06 2.46 -0.07
N TRP A 211 -14.80 2.22 -0.41
CA TRP A 211 -13.77 1.89 0.56
C TRP A 211 -13.58 3.02 1.58
N ASP A 212 -13.59 4.27 1.12
CA ASP A 212 -13.46 5.44 2.02
C ASP A 212 -14.64 5.55 3.01
N ASP A 213 -15.87 5.32 2.54
CA ASP A 213 -17.08 5.30 3.38
C ASP A 213 -16.99 4.25 4.50
N PHE A 214 -16.37 3.09 4.24
CA PHE A 214 -16.11 2.09 5.27
C PHE A 214 -15.06 2.52 6.30
N PHE A 215 -14.00 3.22 5.90
CA PHE A 215 -12.93 3.64 6.81
C PHE A 215 -13.21 4.94 7.55
N THR A 216 -14.16 5.73 7.04
CA THR A 216 -14.70 6.94 7.69
C THR A 216 -16.05 6.66 8.38
N ARG A 217 -16.46 5.39 8.47
CA ARG A 217 -17.72 4.92 9.07
C ARG A 217 -18.01 5.56 10.43
N GLU A 218 -19.29 5.84 10.64
CA GLU A 218 -19.80 6.43 11.87
C GLU A 218 -20.14 5.36 12.92
N PHE A 219 -19.97 5.71 14.19
CA PHE A 219 -20.45 4.93 15.32
C PHE A 219 -21.97 5.05 15.43
N ARG A 220 -22.63 4.00 15.92
CA ARG A 220 -24.00 4.13 16.43
C ARG A 220 -23.98 4.89 17.77
N ASP A 221 -25.08 5.58 18.05
CA ASP A 221 -25.32 6.24 19.34
C ASP A 221 -25.46 5.23 20.50
#